data_AF-A0A1I2CHH3-F1
#
_entry.id   AF-A0A1I2CHH3-F1
#
_cell.length_a   1.000
_cell.length_b   1.000
_cell.length_c   1.000
_cell.angle_alpha   90.00
_cell.angle_beta   90.00
_cell.angle_gamma   90.00
#
_symmetry.space_group_name_H-M   'P 1'
#
loop_
_entity.id
_entity.type
_entity.pdbx_description
1 polymer ?
#
loop_
_entity_poly.entity_id
_entity_poly.type
_entity_poly.pdbx_seq_one_letter_code
_entity_poly.pdbx_strand_id
1 'polypeptide(L)'
;MKLLRYALLLLFIFCLAANIFAQKTDAKKEKEERKKWKEKKSKVEPLQYRDMLKEIDELKAENEALKRQNASMQAGFDDKEALKASLQKQIDELKKGGANTTVKTEPNEVDASFKSKGVIFRVQVGAYRKIDLSRFKDNNRNFGILQDGDILKYELGSFNNPKEAYAFKKYLMKIGVPSPWVVAYKDGQRMTEDIRTILKSVGITDADLETDLFKE
;
A
#
# COMPACT_ATOMS: atom_id res chain seq x y z
N MET A 1 -1.59 69.64 25.70
CA MET A 1 -2.33 68.62 26.50
C MET A 1 -3.80 68.45 26.13
N LYS A 2 -4.58 69.51 25.84
CA LYS A 2 -6.03 69.37 25.51
C LYS A 2 -6.28 68.61 24.19
N LEU A 3 -5.54 68.92 23.13
CA LEU A 3 -5.62 68.22 21.82
C LEU A 3 -5.34 66.70 21.91
N LEU A 4 -4.36 66.29 22.70
CA LEU A 4 -4.05 64.87 22.91
C LEU A 4 -5.18 64.13 23.65
N ARG A 5 -5.86 64.81 24.58
CA ARG A 5 -7.04 64.26 25.29
C ARG A 5 -8.25 64.11 24.37
N TYR A 6 -8.48 65.04 23.45
CA TYR A 6 -9.54 64.92 22.45
C TYR A 6 -9.25 63.81 21.43
N ALA A 7 -7.99 63.64 21.01
CA ALA A 7 -7.59 62.53 20.14
C ALA A 7 -7.81 61.15 20.80
N LEU A 8 -7.47 61.01 22.08
CA LEU A 8 -7.74 59.79 22.86
C LEU A 8 -9.23 59.51 23.04
N LEU A 9 -10.06 60.54 23.28
CA LEU A 9 -11.51 60.39 23.38
C LEU A 9 -12.15 59.97 22.05
N LEU A 10 -11.71 60.55 20.93
CA LEU A 10 -12.19 60.16 19.60
C LEU A 10 -11.80 58.72 19.25
N LEU A 11 -10.57 58.31 19.60
CA LEU A 11 -10.11 56.93 19.41
C LEU A 11 -10.92 55.95 20.26
N PHE A 12 -11.24 56.32 21.49
CA PHE A 12 -12.06 55.50 22.38
C PHE A 12 -13.50 55.33 21.87
N ILE A 13 -14.12 56.41 21.37
CA ILE A 13 -15.44 56.38 20.75
C ILE A 13 -15.43 55.53 19.47
N PHE A 14 -14.36 55.62 18.67
CA PHE A 14 -14.19 54.80 17.48
C PHE A 14 -14.07 53.30 17.81
N CYS A 15 -13.29 52.94 18.85
CA CYS A 15 -13.21 51.56 19.33
C CYS A 15 -14.54 51.03 19.88
N LEU A 16 -15.31 51.84 20.60
CA LEU A 16 -16.65 51.49 21.06
C LEU A 16 -17.60 51.25 19.89
N ALA A 17 -17.58 52.13 18.88
CA ALA A 17 -18.41 51.99 17.68
C ALA A 17 -18.05 50.74 16.86
N ALA A 18 -16.75 50.42 16.74
CA ALA A 18 -16.28 49.23 16.04
C ALA A 18 -16.73 47.92 16.72
N ASN A 19 -16.69 47.86 18.07
CA ASN A 19 -17.18 46.70 18.82
C ASN A 19 -18.69 46.49 18.67
N ILE A 20 -19.49 47.57 18.73
CA ILE A 20 -20.96 47.49 18.54
C ILE A 20 -21.31 47.05 17.12
N PHE A 21 -20.55 47.50 16.12
CA PHE A 21 -20.75 47.10 14.73
C PHE A 21 -20.40 45.62 14.50
N ALA A 22 -19.28 45.14 15.06
CA ALA A 22 -18.87 43.74 15.01
C ALA A 22 -19.92 42.82 15.65
N GLN A 23 -20.41 43.15 16.85
CA GLN A 23 -21.45 42.39 17.54
C GLN A 23 -22.77 42.35 16.74
N LYS A 24 -23.12 43.45 16.05
CA LYS A 24 -24.32 43.51 15.18
C LYS A 24 -24.15 42.68 13.90
N THR A 25 -22.95 42.61 13.33
CA THR A 25 -22.67 41.74 12.17
C THR A 25 -22.70 40.26 12.53
N ASP A 26 -22.20 39.88 13.70
CA ASP A 26 -22.23 38.48 14.15
C ASP A 26 -23.65 38.04 14.52
N ALA A 27 -24.42 38.90 15.21
CA ALA A 27 -25.84 38.66 15.47
C ALA A 27 -26.67 38.54 14.18
N LYS A 28 -26.30 39.28 13.12
CA LYS A 28 -26.96 39.17 11.80
C LYS A 28 -26.63 37.85 11.12
N LYS A 29 -25.36 37.42 11.11
CA LYS A 29 -24.93 36.12 10.58
C LYS A 29 -25.61 34.96 11.31
N GLU A 30 -25.68 35.01 12.64
CA GLU A 30 -26.34 33.99 13.46
C GLU A 30 -27.84 33.91 13.15
N LYS A 31 -28.50 35.06 12.94
CA LYS A 31 -29.92 35.11 12.54
C LYS A 31 -30.15 34.53 11.15
N GLU A 32 -29.25 34.79 10.20
CA GLU A 32 -29.30 34.21 8.85
C GLU A 32 -29.07 32.69 8.88
N GLU A 33 -28.10 32.21 9.65
CA GLU A 33 -27.89 30.78 9.87
C GLU A 33 -29.12 30.14 10.52
N ARG A 34 -29.66 30.71 11.60
CA ARG A 34 -30.91 30.22 12.23
C ARG A 34 -32.10 30.19 11.25
N LYS A 35 -32.18 31.15 10.32
CA LYS A 35 -33.21 31.16 9.27
C LYS A 35 -33.00 30.00 8.28
N LYS A 36 -31.77 29.77 7.81
CA LYS A 36 -31.42 28.63 6.94
C LYS A 36 -31.72 27.29 7.63
N TRP A 37 -31.38 27.15 8.91
CA TRP A 37 -31.66 25.94 9.68
C TRP A 37 -33.15 25.72 9.90
N LYS A 38 -33.94 26.77 10.12
CA LYS A 38 -35.42 26.67 10.20
C LYS A 38 -36.05 26.30 8.86
N GLU A 39 -35.56 26.86 7.76
CA GLU A 39 -36.02 26.53 6.41
C GLU A 39 -35.65 25.09 6.03
N LYS A 40 -34.42 24.67 6.35
CA LYS A 40 -33.96 23.29 6.17
C LYS A 40 -34.78 22.32 7.03
N LYS A 41 -35.12 22.68 8.27
CA LYS A 41 -36.01 21.91 9.15
C LYS A 41 -37.46 21.85 8.65
N SER A 42 -37.95 22.90 8.00
CA SER A 42 -39.30 22.95 7.41
C SER A 42 -39.45 22.09 6.15
N LYS A 43 -38.34 21.81 5.46
CA LYS A 43 -38.29 21.03 4.21
C LYS A 43 -38.00 19.55 4.42
N VAL A 44 -37.71 19.13 5.66
CA VAL A 44 -37.39 17.75 6.01
C VAL A 44 -38.53 17.21 6.86
N GLU A 45 -39.26 16.22 6.36
CA GLU A 45 -40.32 15.58 7.13
C GLU A 45 -39.75 14.89 8.39
N PRO A 46 -40.54 14.77 9.50
CA PRO A 46 -40.06 14.20 10.75
C PRO A 46 -39.44 12.80 10.64
N LEU A 47 -39.85 12.00 9.66
CA LEU A 47 -39.31 10.66 9.41
C LEU A 47 -37.92 10.71 8.73
N GLN A 48 -37.79 11.53 7.68
CA GLN A 48 -36.53 11.72 6.95
C GLN A 48 -35.42 12.31 7.82
N TYR A 49 -35.76 13.15 8.80
CA TYR A 49 -34.77 13.68 9.75
C TYR A 49 -34.20 12.59 10.66
N ARG A 50 -35.01 11.61 11.07
CA ARG A 50 -34.52 10.49 11.88
C ARG A 50 -33.61 9.57 11.08
N ASP A 51 -33.94 9.32 9.82
CA ASP A 51 -33.13 8.47 8.94
C ASP A 51 -31.78 9.14 8.63
N MET A 52 -31.77 10.44 8.36
CA MET A 52 -30.54 11.21 8.17
C MET A 52 -29.66 11.24 9.42
N LEU A 53 -30.24 11.27 10.63
CA LEU A 53 -29.46 11.18 11.87
C LEU A 53 -28.80 9.81 12.05
N LYS A 54 -29.53 8.73 11.76
CA LYS A 54 -28.96 7.37 11.77
C LYS A 54 -27.82 7.26 10.76
N GLU A 55 -28.01 7.76 9.55
CA GLU A 55 -26.98 7.76 8.51
C GLU A 55 -25.75 8.58 8.92
N ILE A 56 -25.92 9.73 9.58
CA ILE A 56 -24.79 10.52 10.10
C ILE A 56 -24.02 9.74 11.18
N ASP A 57 -24.72 9.07 12.09
CA ASP A 57 -24.08 8.29 13.15
C ASP A 57 -23.37 7.05 12.58
N GLU A 58 -23.95 6.40 11.57
CA GLU A 58 -23.35 5.30 10.81
C GLU A 58 -22.10 5.77 10.05
N LEU A 59 -22.20 6.86 9.29
CA LEU A 59 -21.06 7.44 8.54
C LEU A 59 -19.93 7.92 9.46
N LYS A 60 -20.26 8.40 10.66
CA LYS A 60 -19.27 8.73 11.69
C LYS A 60 -18.59 7.48 12.23
N ALA A 61 -19.36 6.44 12.54
CA ALA A 61 -18.81 5.17 13.00
C ALA A 61 -17.88 4.54 11.95
N GLU A 62 -18.27 4.58 10.68
CA GLU A 62 -17.45 4.11 9.55
C GLU A 62 -16.16 4.92 9.41
N ASN A 63 -16.23 6.26 9.47
CA ASN A 63 -15.04 7.11 9.43
C ASN A 63 -14.05 6.82 10.56
N GLU A 64 -14.56 6.59 11.78
CA GLU A 64 -13.72 6.23 12.91
C GLU A 64 -13.12 4.82 12.75
N ALA A 65 -13.85 3.87 12.18
CA ALA A 65 -13.32 2.55 11.84
C ALA A 65 -12.22 2.63 10.77
N LEU A 66 -12.44 3.38 9.69
CA LEU A 66 -11.46 3.62 8.63
C LEU A 66 -10.19 4.31 9.16
N LYS A 67 -10.33 5.29 10.07
CA LYS A 67 -9.17 5.91 10.74
C LYS A 67 -8.38 4.91 11.57
N ARG A 68 -9.06 4.03 12.33
CA ARG A 68 -8.40 2.97 13.11
C ARG A 68 -7.67 1.99 12.20
N GLN A 69 -8.26 1.62 11.07
CA GLN A 69 -7.63 0.77 10.07
C GLN A 69 -6.39 1.44 9.45
N ASN A 70 -6.46 2.73 9.14
CA ASN A 70 -5.29 3.47 8.66
C ASN A 70 -4.19 3.55 9.72
N ALA A 71 -4.54 3.79 10.98
CA ALA A 71 -3.57 3.81 12.07
C ALA A 71 -2.89 2.45 12.29
N SER A 72 -3.64 1.34 12.21
CA SER A 72 -3.06 0.00 12.34
C SER A 72 -2.18 -0.36 11.13
N MET A 73 -2.57 0.03 9.91
CA MET A 73 -1.73 -0.13 8.73
C MET A 73 -0.43 0.68 8.86
N GLN A 74 -0.52 1.92 9.32
CA GLN A 74 0.65 2.78 9.54
C GLN A 74 1.62 2.17 10.56
N ALA A 75 1.10 1.67 11.69
CA ALA A 75 1.91 0.97 12.69
C ALA A 75 2.61 -0.27 12.10
N GLY A 76 1.91 -1.05 11.27
CA GLY A 76 2.52 -2.19 10.56
C GLY A 76 3.57 -1.79 9.54
N PHE A 77 3.48 -0.59 8.93
CA PHE A 77 4.53 -0.05 8.07
C PHE A 77 5.77 0.36 8.87
N ASP A 78 5.59 0.99 10.03
CA ASP A 78 6.68 1.40 10.90
C ASP A 78 7.45 0.18 11.46
N ASP A 79 6.72 -0.87 11.86
CA ASP A 79 7.31 -2.15 12.28
C ASP A 79 8.13 -2.80 11.14
N LYS A 80 7.60 -2.76 9.91
CA LYS A 80 8.30 -3.29 8.73
C LYS A 80 9.54 -2.46 8.37
N GLU A 81 9.49 -1.14 8.47
CA GLU A 81 10.67 -0.29 8.25
C GLU A 81 11.72 -0.49 9.36
N ALA A 82 11.31 -0.69 10.61
CA ALA A 82 12.22 -1.07 11.70
C ALA A 82 12.89 -2.43 11.46
N LEU A 83 12.13 -3.42 10.99
CA LEU A 83 12.66 -4.74 10.61
C LEU A 83 13.62 -4.65 9.42
N LYS A 84 13.27 -3.86 8.40
CA LYS A 84 14.14 -3.61 7.24
C LYS A 84 15.45 -2.94 7.65
N ALA A 85 15.39 -1.96 8.56
CA ALA A 85 16.57 -1.31 9.09
C ALA A 85 17.47 -2.28 9.89
N SER A 86 16.89 -3.20 10.67
CA SER A 86 17.66 -4.19 11.43
C SER A 86 18.28 -5.25 10.51
N LEU A 87 17.57 -5.71 9.49
CA LEU A 87 18.10 -6.60 8.45
C LEU A 87 19.22 -5.95 7.65
N GLN A 88 19.09 -4.66 7.31
CA GLN A 88 20.13 -3.93 6.61
C GLN A 88 21.41 -3.84 7.46
N LYS A 89 21.28 -3.59 8.77
CA LYS A 89 22.43 -3.63 9.71
C LYS A 89 23.09 -5.01 9.75
N GLN A 90 22.32 -6.08 9.82
CA GLN A 90 22.85 -7.44 9.79
C GLN A 90 23.59 -7.73 8.48
N ILE A 91 23.07 -7.28 7.34
CA ILE A 91 23.75 -7.39 6.04
C ILE A 91 25.08 -6.63 6.06
N ASP A 92 25.12 -5.42 6.61
CA ASP A 92 26.32 -4.60 6.66
C ASP A 92 27.38 -5.18 7.62
N GLU A 93 26.96 -5.78 8.74
CA GLU A 93 27.82 -6.51 9.67
C GLU A 93 28.40 -7.78 9.03
N LEU A 94 27.57 -8.57 8.32
CA LEU A 94 28.03 -9.76 7.60
C LEU A 94 28.98 -9.40 6.44
N LYS A 95 28.76 -8.28 5.75
CA LYS A 95 29.67 -7.77 4.72
C LYS A 95 31.02 -7.32 5.31
N LYS A 96 31.02 -6.72 6.50
CA LYS A 96 32.25 -6.32 7.20
C LYS A 96 33.03 -7.52 7.75
N GLY A 97 32.35 -8.59 8.16
CA GLY A 97 32.99 -9.86 8.57
C GLY A 97 33.54 -10.70 7.41
N GLY A 98 33.14 -10.40 6.17
CA GLY A 98 33.54 -11.12 4.95
C GLY A 98 34.52 -10.36 4.03
N ALA A 99 35.42 -9.54 4.59
CA ALA A 99 36.37 -8.76 3.82
C ALA A 99 37.53 -9.61 3.28
N ASN A 100 37.29 -10.30 2.15
CA ASN A 100 38.22 -10.35 1.03
C ASN A 100 37.54 -10.97 -0.20
N THR A 101 36.96 -10.12 -1.04
CA THR A 101 37.10 -10.17 -2.51
C THR A 101 36.56 -8.86 -3.05
N THR A 102 37.48 -7.96 -3.36
CA THR A 102 37.22 -6.81 -4.24
C THR A 102 36.86 -7.33 -5.62
N VAL A 103 35.63 -7.11 -6.07
CA VAL A 103 35.33 -7.03 -7.50
C VAL A 103 34.81 -5.63 -7.77
N LYS A 104 35.70 -4.79 -8.31
CA LYS A 104 35.30 -3.65 -9.13
C LYS A 104 34.71 -4.24 -10.41
N THR A 105 33.44 -3.98 -10.69
CA THR A 105 32.91 -4.14 -12.05
C THR A 105 32.10 -2.92 -12.41
N GLU A 106 32.51 -2.31 -13.51
CA GLU A 106 31.77 -1.32 -14.30
C GLU A 106 30.35 -1.80 -14.66
N PRO A 107 29.44 -0.90 -15.04
CA PRO A 107 28.02 -1.20 -15.16
C PRO A 107 27.73 -1.98 -16.44
N ASN A 108 27.84 -3.30 -16.36
CA ASN A 108 27.21 -4.20 -17.32
C ASN A 108 26.07 -4.95 -16.63
N GLU A 109 24.87 -4.72 -17.15
CA GLU A 109 23.66 -5.56 -17.09
C GLU A 109 23.53 -6.43 -15.83
N VAL A 110 23.05 -5.82 -14.74
CA VAL A 110 22.58 -6.56 -13.57
C VAL A 110 21.18 -7.09 -13.82
N ASP A 111 21.17 -8.31 -14.36
CA ASP A 111 20.12 -9.30 -14.22
C ASP A 111 19.52 -9.29 -12.80
N ALA A 112 18.21 -9.49 -12.71
CA ALA A 112 17.39 -9.39 -11.51
C ALA A 112 17.60 -10.58 -10.55
N SER A 113 18.85 -10.93 -10.27
CA SER A 113 19.21 -11.94 -9.29
C SER A 113 19.19 -11.33 -7.89
N PHE A 114 18.02 -11.43 -7.26
CA PHE A 114 17.88 -11.33 -5.81
C PHE A 114 18.82 -12.38 -5.18
N LYS A 115 20.00 -11.96 -4.68
CA LYS A 115 20.93 -12.82 -3.94
C LYS A 115 20.38 -13.13 -2.54
N SER A 116 19.20 -13.71 -2.46
CA SER A 116 18.78 -14.48 -1.29
C SER A 116 19.38 -15.87 -1.43
N LYS A 117 20.26 -16.27 -0.50
CA LYS A 117 20.68 -17.67 -0.39
C LYS A 117 19.43 -18.51 -0.11
N GLY A 118 19.03 -19.36 -1.05
CA GLY A 118 17.81 -20.16 -0.92
C GLY A 118 17.11 -20.42 -2.25
N VAL A 119 16.08 -21.26 -2.20
CA VAL A 119 15.20 -21.54 -3.33
C VAL A 119 14.10 -20.48 -3.37
N ILE A 120 13.95 -19.83 -4.53
CA ILE A 120 12.93 -18.82 -4.80
C ILE A 120 11.92 -19.39 -5.79
N PHE A 121 10.65 -19.28 -5.46
CA PHE A 121 9.55 -19.73 -6.29
C PHE A 121 8.95 -18.55 -7.04
N ARG A 122 8.73 -18.70 -8.34
CA ARG A 122 8.02 -17.74 -9.19
C ARG A 122 6.86 -18.44 -9.87
N VAL A 123 5.86 -17.69 -10.34
CA VAL A 123 4.73 -18.28 -11.06
C VAL A 123 4.77 -17.86 -12.51
N GLN A 124 5.07 -18.81 -13.39
CA GLN A 124 5.02 -18.59 -14.82
C GLN A 124 3.56 -18.63 -15.30
N VAL A 125 3.14 -17.58 -15.99
CA VAL A 125 1.75 -17.35 -16.44
C VAL A 125 1.56 -17.53 -17.94
N GLY A 126 2.65 -17.69 -18.68
CA GLY A 126 2.56 -17.98 -20.10
C GLY A 126 3.91 -18.11 -20.78
N ALA A 127 3.84 -18.60 -22.01
CA ALA A 127 4.94 -18.71 -22.94
C ALA A 127 4.40 -18.39 -24.34
N TYR A 128 4.83 -17.27 -24.92
CA TYR A 128 4.26 -16.75 -26.17
C TYR A 128 5.37 -16.41 -27.16
N ARG A 129 5.11 -16.63 -28.46
CA ARG A 129 6.07 -16.30 -29.54
C ARG A 129 5.94 -14.89 -30.09
N LYS A 130 4.73 -14.33 -30.10
CA LYS A 130 4.39 -13.09 -30.83
C LYS A 130 3.97 -11.94 -29.92
N ILE A 131 3.92 -12.18 -28.62
CA ILE A 131 3.62 -11.16 -27.62
C ILE A 131 4.95 -10.80 -27.01
N ASP A 132 5.30 -9.52 -27.02
CA ASP A 132 6.47 -8.99 -26.36
C ASP A 132 6.05 -7.97 -25.30
N LEU A 133 6.37 -8.27 -24.05
CA LEU A 133 6.10 -7.45 -22.88
C LEU A 133 7.41 -6.91 -22.28
N SER A 134 8.53 -6.96 -23.01
CA SER A 134 9.86 -6.54 -22.54
C SER A 134 9.88 -5.13 -21.98
N ARG A 135 9.09 -4.22 -22.54
CA ARG A 135 8.90 -2.84 -22.03
C ARG A 135 8.43 -2.76 -20.58
N PHE A 136 7.82 -3.81 -20.04
CA PHE A 136 7.31 -3.85 -18.67
C PHE A 136 8.30 -4.47 -17.68
N LYS A 137 9.43 -5.00 -18.14
CA LYS A 137 10.45 -5.65 -17.30
C LYS A 137 11.16 -4.64 -16.39
N ASP A 138 11.64 -3.54 -16.97
CA ASP A 138 12.55 -2.62 -16.28
C ASP A 138 11.90 -1.91 -15.09
N ASN A 139 10.58 -1.70 -15.15
CA ASN A 139 9.82 -1.01 -14.11
C ASN A 139 9.12 -1.94 -13.12
N ASN A 140 9.12 -3.27 -13.34
CA ASN A 140 8.40 -4.22 -12.49
C ASN A 140 9.32 -5.29 -11.92
N ARG A 141 9.75 -5.11 -10.67
CA ARG A 141 10.57 -6.08 -9.93
C ARG A 141 9.94 -7.47 -9.78
N ASN A 142 8.61 -7.53 -9.82
CA ASN A 142 7.84 -8.77 -9.70
C ASN A 142 7.45 -9.39 -11.05
N PHE A 143 7.93 -8.84 -12.17
CA PHE A 143 7.68 -9.36 -13.51
C PHE A 143 8.98 -9.85 -14.13
N GLY A 144 9.05 -11.16 -14.36
CA GLY A 144 10.16 -11.82 -15.03
C GLY A 144 9.83 -12.12 -16.49
N ILE A 145 10.82 -11.94 -17.35
CA ILE A 145 10.76 -12.36 -18.76
C ILE A 145 12.00 -13.17 -19.05
N LEU A 146 11.81 -14.40 -19.50
CA LEU A 146 12.89 -15.24 -20.00
C LEU A 146 12.67 -15.48 -21.49
N GLN A 147 13.75 -15.42 -22.24
CA GLN A 147 13.77 -15.76 -23.64
C GLN A 147 14.32 -17.18 -23.80
N ASP A 148 13.59 -18.01 -24.52
CA ASP A 148 13.98 -19.38 -24.89
C ASP A 148 13.76 -19.55 -26.39
N GLY A 149 14.80 -19.26 -27.18
CA GLY A 149 14.71 -19.10 -28.63
C GLY A 149 13.70 -17.99 -29.01
N ASP A 150 12.69 -18.37 -29.78
CA ASP A 150 11.61 -17.48 -30.23
C ASP A 150 10.44 -17.37 -29.23
N ILE A 151 10.55 -18.00 -28.06
CA ILE A 151 9.48 -18.04 -27.05
C ILE A 151 9.85 -17.13 -25.87
N LEU A 152 8.96 -16.18 -25.56
CA LEU A 152 9.03 -15.37 -24.35
C LEU A 152 8.16 -15.97 -23.25
N LYS A 153 8.81 -16.30 -22.13
CA LYS A 153 8.21 -16.86 -20.93
C LYS A 153 7.98 -15.75 -19.91
N TYR A 154 6.76 -15.63 -19.40
CA TYR A 154 6.37 -14.58 -18.46
C TYR A 154 6.15 -15.13 -17.07
N GLU A 155 6.86 -14.55 -16.09
CA GLU A 155 6.84 -14.96 -14.70
C GLU A 155 6.38 -13.81 -13.82
N LEU A 156 5.58 -14.12 -12.80
CA LEU A 156 5.03 -13.18 -11.85
C LEU A 156 5.32 -13.61 -10.43
N GLY A 157 5.62 -12.61 -9.60
CA GLY A 157 5.92 -12.78 -8.19
C GLY A 157 7.28 -13.41 -7.94
N SER A 158 7.68 -13.37 -6.67
CA SER A 158 8.89 -13.98 -6.15
C SER A 158 8.64 -14.34 -4.70
N PHE A 159 8.65 -15.63 -4.39
CA PHE A 159 8.22 -16.17 -3.10
C PHE A 159 9.33 -17.02 -2.50
N ASN A 160 9.67 -16.78 -1.24
CA ASN A 160 10.60 -17.65 -0.50
C ASN A 160 9.90 -18.93 0.00
N ASN A 161 8.57 -18.89 0.09
CA ASN A 161 7.73 -19.97 0.57
C ASN A 161 6.95 -20.58 -0.60
N PRO A 162 7.06 -21.89 -0.85
CA PRO A 162 6.32 -22.54 -1.93
C PRO A 162 4.80 -22.48 -1.71
N LYS A 163 4.30 -22.47 -0.46
CA LYS A 163 2.86 -22.39 -0.19
C LYS A 163 2.26 -21.09 -0.73
N GLU A 164 2.98 -19.98 -0.58
CA GLU A 164 2.57 -18.67 -1.11
C GLU A 164 2.55 -18.66 -2.64
N ALA A 165 3.55 -19.27 -3.29
CA ALA A 165 3.57 -19.36 -4.75
C ALA A 165 2.38 -20.18 -5.30
N TYR A 166 2.01 -21.27 -4.63
CA TYR A 166 0.85 -22.08 -5.02
C TYR A 166 -0.48 -21.39 -4.71
N ALA A 167 -0.56 -20.64 -3.61
CA ALA A 167 -1.71 -19.80 -3.30
C ALA A 167 -1.89 -18.69 -4.35
N PHE A 168 -0.80 -18.05 -4.77
CA PHE A 168 -0.81 -17.06 -5.84
C PHE A 168 -1.19 -17.69 -7.18
N LYS A 169 -0.67 -18.87 -7.52
CA LYS A 169 -1.09 -19.65 -8.69
C LYS A 169 -2.61 -19.89 -8.68
N LYS A 170 -3.19 -20.34 -7.56
CA LYS A 170 -4.65 -20.53 -7.40
C LYS A 170 -5.41 -19.22 -7.64
N TYR A 171 -4.92 -18.11 -7.10
CA TYR A 171 -5.53 -16.79 -7.33
C TYR A 171 -5.48 -16.38 -8.81
N LEU A 172 -4.35 -16.56 -9.48
CA LEU A 172 -4.20 -16.30 -10.91
C LEU A 172 -5.20 -17.11 -11.75
N MET A 173 -5.42 -18.39 -11.39
CA MET A 173 -6.45 -19.21 -12.04
C MET A 173 -7.87 -18.65 -11.81
N LYS A 174 -8.18 -18.20 -10.59
CA LYS A 174 -9.50 -17.59 -10.26
C LYS A 174 -9.79 -16.33 -11.07
N ILE A 175 -8.77 -15.53 -11.39
CA ILE A 175 -8.91 -14.32 -12.20
C ILE A 175 -8.78 -14.58 -13.72
N GLY A 176 -8.71 -15.84 -14.15
CA GLY A 176 -8.76 -16.23 -15.56
C GLY A 176 -7.41 -16.38 -16.27
N VAL A 177 -6.29 -16.41 -15.55
CA VAL A 177 -4.99 -16.75 -16.15
C VAL A 177 -4.98 -18.26 -16.48
N PRO A 178 -4.75 -18.64 -17.75
CA PRO A 178 -4.79 -20.05 -18.14
C PRO A 178 -3.53 -20.79 -17.68
N SER A 179 -3.72 -21.87 -16.93
CA SER A 179 -2.68 -22.85 -16.56
C SER A 179 -1.35 -22.26 -16.03
N PRO A 180 -1.37 -21.37 -15.02
CA PRO A 180 -0.14 -20.89 -14.40
C PRO A 180 0.61 -22.04 -13.71
N TRP A 181 1.94 -22.00 -13.75
CA TRP A 181 2.79 -23.01 -13.15
C TRP A 181 3.88 -22.40 -12.27
N VAL A 182 4.23 -23.12 -11.20
CA VAL A 182 5.28 -22.67 -10.28
C VAL A 182 6.62 -23.18 -10.78
N VAL A 183 7.61 -22.30 -10.78
CA VAL A 183 9.01 -22.59 -11.11
C VAL A 183 9.89 -22.23 -9.93
N ALA A 184 11.02 -22.92 -9.80
CA ALA A 184 11.99 -22.67 -8.73
C ALA A 184 13.31 -22.15 -9.30
N TYR A 185 13.93 -21.26 -8.54
CA TYR A 185 15.23 -20.67 -8.81
C TYR A 185 16.13 -20.90 -7.60
N LYS A 186 17.36 -21.29 -7.84
CA LYS A 186 18.39 -21.39 -6.80
C LYS A 186 19.55 -20.51 -7.23
N ASP A 187 19.93 -19.57 -6.35
CA ASP A 187 21.03 -18.63 -6.59
C ASP A 187 20.91 -17.87 -7.94
N GLY A 188 19.68 -17.51 -8.32
CA GLY A 188 19.38 -16.81 -9.57
C GLY A 188 19.23 -17.71 -10.80
N GLN A 189 19.57 -19.00 -10.71
CA GLN A 189 19.43 -19.94 -11.82
C GLN A 189 18.14 -20.75 -11.70
N ARG A 190 17.40 -20.87 -12.81
CA ARG A 190 16.18 -21.69 -12.87
C ARG A 190 16.55 -23.16 -12.69
N MET A 191 15.86 -23.83 -11.77
CA MET A 191 16.02 -25.27 -11.56
C MET A 191 15.26 -26.03 -12.66
N THR A 192 15.93 -27.03 -13.25
CA THR A 192 15.36 -27.91 -14.30
C THR A 192 14.72 -29.17 -13.74
N GLU A 193 14.92 -29.43 -12.44
CA GLU A 193 14.37 -30.58 -11.72
C GLU A 193 12.83 -30.48 -11.62
N ASP A 194 12.15 -31.64 -11.46
CA ASP A 194 10.72 -31.65 -11.18
C ASP A 194 10.45 -30.85 -9.89
N ILE A 195 9.51 -29.91 -9.97
CA ILE A 195 9.10 -29.06 -8.84
C ILE A 195 8.76 -29.89 -7.60
N ARG A 196 8.22 -31.10 -7.76
CA ARG A 196 7.92 -32.01 -6.64
C ARG A 196 9.18 -32.49 -5.91
N THR A 197 10.27 -32.71 -6.62
CA THR A 197 11.57 -33.06 -6.02
C THR A 197 12.11 -31.89 -5.21
N ILE A 198 11.98 -30.68 -5.77
CA ILE A 198 12.42 -29.44 -5.11
C ILE A 198 11.60 -29.19 -3.84
N LEU A 199 10.27 -29.35 -3.89
CA LEU A 199 9.38 -29.21 -2.74
C LEU A 199 9.77 -30.16 -1.60
N LYS A 200 10.05 -31.43 -1.92
CA LYS A 200 10.54 -32.41 -0.94
C LYS A 200 11.86 -31.99 -0.32
N SER A 201 12.79 -31.43 -1.10
CA SER A 201 14.09 -30.95 -0.60
C SER A 201 13.96 -29.80 0.40
N VAL A 202 12.87 -29.02 0.31
CA VAL A 202 12.56 -27.93 1.26
C VAL A 202 11.56 -28.35 2.34
N GLY A 203 11.29 -29.67 2.47
CA GLY A 203 10.42 -30.23 3.51
C GLY A 203 8.93 -29.97 3.32
N ILE A 204 8.47 -29.72 2.09
CA ILE A 204 7.07 -29.46 1.75
C ILE A 204 6.51 -30.64 0.95
N THR A 205 5.34 -31.13 1.34
CA THR A 205 4.62 -32.19 0.62
C THR A 205 3.47 -31.63 -0.22
N ASP A 206 2.92 -32.42 -1.15
CA ASP A 206 1.76 -31.97 -1.95
C ASP A 206 0.54 -31.65 -1.07
N ALA A 207 0.34 -32.41 0.03
CA ALA A 207 -0.72 -32.17 1.00
C ALA A 207 -0.60 -30.79 1.68
N ASP A 208 0.63 -30.31 1.89
CA ASP A 208 0.91 -29.00 2.49
C ASP A 208 0.52 -27.81 1.59
N LEU A 209 0.33 -28.05 0.29
CA LEU A 209 -0.04 -27.06 -0.72
C LEU A 209 -1.56 -26.99 -0.95
N GLU A 210 -2.28 -28.04 -0.56
CA GLU A 210 -3.75 -28.10 -0.65
C GLU A 210 -4.42 -27.33 0.48
N THR A 211 -3.75 -27.16 1.62
CA THR A 211 -4.21 -26.35 2.74
C THR A 211 -4.37 -24.89 2.31
N ASP A 212 -5.61 -24.42 2.24
CA ASP A 212 -5.91 -23.06 1.81
C ASP A 212 -5.35 -22.03 2.81
N LEU A 213 -4.37 -21.25 2.35
CA LEU A 213 -3.86 -20.07 3.06
C LEU A 213 -4.90 -18.93 3.14
N PHE A 214 -6.04 -19.05 2.46
CA PHE A 214 -7.11 -18.05 2.39
C PHE A 214 -8.43 -18.49 3.03
N LYS A 215 -8.41 -19.52 3.91
CA LYS A 215 -9.55 -19.77 4.80
C LYS A 215 -9.53 -18.74 5.92
N GLU A 216 -10.16 -17.59 5.66
CA GLU A 216 -10.76 -16.75 6.71
C GLU A 216 -12.17 -17.23 7.04
#